data_AF-B7FZK1-F1
#
_entry.id   AF-B7FZK1-F1
#
_cell.length_a   1.000
_cell.length_b   1.000
_cell.length_c   1.000
_cell.angle_alpha   90.00
_cell.angle_beta   90.00
_cell.angle_gamma   90.00
#
_symmetry.space_group_name_H-M   'P 1'
#
loop_
_entity.id
_entity.type
_entity.pdbx_description
1 polymer ?
#
loop_
_entity_poly.entity_id
_entity_poly.type
_entity_poly.pdbx_seq_one_letter_code
_entity_poly.pdbx_strand_id
1 'polypeptide(L)'
;MQRSLTAFSLYLATYWSLCCALNQLNSVAVLTNKSTGKDSGRPIRSLRDRSPRRPSVAVPSCHRDASKRSSRGVATRKSWNPSALVRLQNPNENAIAFNLASSGLRLVQDRGTKVYANTADPSIAYNLHAPTPETRFRFVSLNELFPHSSAMLGFSETFSTDKHFREQLRNSLRRDLFDANPTHHRLSEKARAILLQPDSSLQSSWSISSSESIPTPTPRTTALLQKTFGSTPHPTEYSIPTGVDLLNAIGSLCGRGASTHWMDIVGINDRAISHSWHQDTGRRGDGESWTVLWGFPKEDCYVGTGVFTHVLPLTHEHHAPHGHTQNEPVLFHGITVPDESIVRPCFGPGKELLVYRDIDVLHSAPDVTYRTSVMRFM
;
A
#
# COMPACT_ATOMS: atom_id res chain seq x y z
N MET A 1 -20.30 14.00 21.17
CA MET A 1 -19.05 13.41 20.64
C MET A 1 -19.21 12.67 19.31
N GLN A 2 -20.32 11.98 19.00
CA GLN A 2 -20.49 11.23 17.73
C GLN A 2 -20.55 12.05 16.42
N ARG A 3 -20.90 13.35 16.46
CA ARG A 3 -20.97 14.19 15.23
C ARG A 3 -19.61 14.70 14.73
N SER A 4 -18.54 14.57 15.54
CA SER A 4 -17.18 14.99 15.17
C SER A 4 -16.46 13.94 14.31
N LEU A 5 -16.82 12.65 14.45
CA LEU A 5 -16.16 11.53 13.77
C LEU A 5 -16.55 11.39 12.28
N THR A 6 -17.72 11.90 11.88
CA THR A 6 -18.21 11.81 10.50
C THR A 6 -17.61 12.86 9.55
N ALA A 7 -17.31 14.07 10.03
CA ALA A 7 -16.57 15.07 9.23
C ALA A 7 -15.07 14.72 9.11
N PHE A 8 -14.57 13.94 10.06
CA PHE A 8 -13.17 13.55 10.23
C PHE A 8 -12.70 12.44 9.27
N SER A 9 -13.56 11.44 9.02
CA SER A 9 -13.26 10.37 8.05
C SER A 9 -13.28 10.85 6.59
N LEU A 10 -14.07 11.90 6.29
CA LEU A 10 -14.10 12.55 4.98
C LEU A 10 -12.84 13.40 4.70
N TYR A 11 -12.22 14.01 5.71
CA TYR A 11 -11.05 14.88 5.54
C TYR A 11 -9.75 14.09 5.25
N LEU A 12 -9.58 12.91 5.87
CA LEU A 12 -8.45 12.01 5.62
C LEU A 12 -8.54 11.37 4.22
N ALA A 13 -9.75 11.00 3.79
CA ALA A 13 -9.99 10.49 2.44
C ALA A 13 -9.70 11.55 1.38
N THR A 14 -10.07 12.82 1.61
CA THR A 14 -9.79 13.90 0.66
C THR A 14 -8.32 14.32 0.67
N TYR A 15 -7.60 14.33 1.80
CA TYR A 15 -6.20 14.77 1.82
C TYR A 15 -5.25 13.76 1.17
N TRP A 16 -5.34 12.46 1.48
CA TRP A 16 -4.50 11.45 0.82
C TRP A 16 -4.89 11.22 -0.64
N SER A 17 -6.20 11.26 -0.94
CA SER A 17 -6.68 11.22 -2.33
C SER A 17 -6.37 12.52 -3.07
N LEU A 18 -6.27 13.69 -2.42
CA LEU A 18 -5.72 14.92 -3.02
C LEU A 18 -4.21 14.84 -3.23
N CYS A 19 -3.42 14.28 -2.31
CA CYS A 19 -1.98 14.09 -2.52
C CYS A 19 -1.72 13.11 -3.68
N CYS A 20 -2.58 12.09 -3.82
CA CYS A 20 -2.58 11.20 -4.97
C CYS A 20 -3.13 11.88 -6.26
N ALA A 21 -4.17 12.72 -6.17
CA ALA A 21 -4.83 13.36 -7.31
C ALA A 21 -4.16 14.66 -7.79
N LEU A 22 -3.50 15.44 -6.93
CA LEU A 22 -2.70 16.60 -7.31
C LEU A 22 -1.48 16.18 -8.14
N ASN A 23 -0.92 14.99 -7.84
CA ASN A 23 0.07 14.35 -8.70
C ASN A 23 -0.51 13.86 -10.04
N GLN A 24 -1.81 13.55 -10.11
CA GLN A 24 -2.51 13.22 -11.37
C GLN A 24 -2.89 14.48 -12.19
N LEU A 25 -3.27 15.59 -11.56
CA LEU A 25 -3.72 16.82 -12.24
C LEU A 25 -2.55 17.60 -12.87
N ASN A 26 -1.35 17.58 -12.27
CA ASN A 26 -0.14 18.10 -12.90
C ASN A 26 0.23 17.33 -14.20
N SER A 27 -0.30 16.12 -14.40
CA SER A 27 -0.09 15.34 -15.63
C SER A 27 -1.06 15.73 -16.76
N VAL A 28 -2.17 16.43 -16.48
CA VAL A 28 -3.12 16.88 -17.51
C VAL A 28 -2.71 18.25 -18.07
N ALA A 29 -2.17 19.14 -17.22
CA ALA A 29 -1.74 20.48 -17.65
C ALA A 29 -0.51 20.47 -18.60
N VAL A 30 0.30 19.41 -18.58
CA VAL A 30 1.46 19.26 -19.48
C VAL A 30 1.07 18.69 -20.87
N LEU A 31 -0.16 18.17 -21.03
CA LEU A 31 -0.62 17.57 -22.29
C LEU A 31 -1.46 18.50 -23.17
N THR A 32 -1.77 19.72 -22.72
CA THR A 32 -2.51 20.72 -23.51
C THR A 32 -1.73 22.02 -23.65
N ASN A 33 -0.57 21.97 -24.29
CA ASN A 33 0.00 23.16 -24.92
C ASN A 33 0.98 22.77 -26.04
N LYS A 34 0.44 22.57 -27.25
CA LYS A 34 1.10 22.87 -28.53
C LYS A 34 0.09 22.88 -29.69
N SER A 35 -0.25 24.11 -30.08
CA SER A 35 -0.59 24.63 -31.42
C SER A 35 -1.47 23.82 -32.38
N THR A 36 -2.61 24.40 -32.77
CA THR A 36 -2.83 25.08 -34.07
C THR A 36 -4.13 25.90 -33.94
N GLY A 37 -4.21 27.17 -34.31
CA GLY A 37 -4.01 27.66 -35.67
C GLY A 37 -5.38 27.74 -36.36
N LYS A 38 -5.85 28.96 -36.58
CA LYS A 38 -7.14 29.40 -37.17
C LYS A 38 -7.58 28.57 -38.39
N ASP A 39 -8.89 28.27 -38.49
CA ASP A 39 -9.69 28.75 -39.62
C ASP A 39 -11.21 28.63 -39.40
N SER A 40 -11.92 29.47 -40.15
CA SER A 40 -13.27 29.99 -39.97
C SER A 40 -14.42 29.14 -40.52
N GLY A 41 -15.57 29.18 -39.82
CA GLY A 41 -16.84 29.61 -40.43
C GLY A 41 -17.84 28.60 -41.03
N ARG A 42 -18.93 28.34 -40.27
CA ARG A 42 -20.36 28.22 -40.70
C ARG A 42 -20.82 27.00 -41.56
N PRO A 43 -22.15 26.70 -41.66
CA PRO A 43 -22.98 26.11 -40.60
C PRO A 43 -23.87 24.92 -41.06
N ILE A 44 -24.42 24.23 -40.06
CA ILE A 44 -25.67 23.43 -39.98
C ILE A 44 -26.46 23.21 -41.28
N ARG A 45 -26.67 21.95 -41.66
CA ARG A 45 -27.89 21.45 -42.32
C ARG A 45 -28.23 20.02 -41.90
N SER A 46 -29.53 19.77 -41.93
CA SER A 46 -30.27 18.66 -41.35
C SER A 46 -30.53 17.51 -42.33
N LEU A 47 -31.07 16.43 -41.75
CA LEU A 47 -32.02 15.43 -42.31
C LEU A 47 -31.50 14.08 -42.85
N ARG A 48 -32.05 13.04 -42.18
CA ARG A 48 -32.67 11.79 -42.68
C ARG A 48 -31.85 10.50 -42.79
N ASP A 49 -32.33 9.54 -41.98
CA ASP A 49 -32.76 8.17 -42.32
C ASP A 49 -32.00 7.41 -43.41
N ARG A 50 -31.43 6.26 -43.01
CA ARG A 50 -31.93 4.93 -43.39
C ARG A 50 -31.15 3.80 -42.70
N SER A 51 -31.90 2.85 -42.17
CA SER A 51 -31.49 1.59 -41.53
C SER A 51 -31.10 0.51 -42.59
N PRO A 52 -30.89 -0.78 -42.23
CA PRO A 52 -29.58 -1.43 -42.30
C PRO A 52 -29.52 -2.57 -43.35
N ARG A 53 -28.33 -2.89 -43.88
CA ARG A 53 -28.09 -4.16 -44.59
C ARG A 53 -26.69 -4.73 -44.33
N ARG A 54 -26.66 -5.90 -43.69
CA ARG A 54 -25.72 -7.02 -43.88
C ARG A 54 -26.51 -8.15 -44.60
N PRO A 55 -25.93 -9.27 -45.07
CA PRO A 55 -24.52 -9.68 -45.14
C PRO A 55 -24.10 -10.16 -46.56
N SER A 56 -22.80 -10.36 -46.80
CA SER A 56 -22.35 -11.51 -47.60
C SER A 56 -20.87 -11.80 -47.39
N VAL A 57 -20.62 -13.10 -47.29
CA VAL A 57 -19.34 -13.80 -47.20
C VAL A 57 -18.79 -13.93 -48.61
N ALA A 58 -17.50 -13.63 -48.81
CA ALA A 58 -16.73 -14.17 -49.93
C ALA A 58 -15.23 -14.16 -49.59
N VAL A 59 -14.65 -15.35 -49.60
CA VAL A 59 -13.20 -15.61 -49.66
C VAL A 59 -12.78 -15.51 -51.14
N PRO A 60 -11.61 -14.94 -51.46
CA PRO A 60 -10.66 -15.72 -52.25
C PRO A 60 -9.20 -15.54 -51.83
N SER A 61 -8.42 -16.57 -52.17
CA SER A 61 -7.00 -16.76 -51.95
C SER A 61 -6.09 -16.00 -52.93
N CYS A 62 -4.80 -16.05 -52.57
CA CYS A 62 -3.57 -16.16 -53.37
C CYS A 62 -2.95 -14.92 -54.09
N HIS A 63 -1.70 -14.67 -53.65
CA HIS A 63 -0.50 -14.21 -54.37
C HIS A 63 -0.50 -12.87 -55.12
N ARG A 64 0.31 -11.91 -54.63
CA ARG A 64 1.60 -11.51 -55.25
C ARG A 64 2.32 -10.37 -54.50
N ASP A 65 3.61 -10.59 -54.32
CA ASP A 65 4.78 -9.71 -54.48
C ASP A 65 4.82 -8.27 -53.92
N ALA A 66 5.80 -8.13 -53.02
CA ALA A 66 6.86 -7.12 -53.02
C ALA A 66 6.49 -5.65 -53.27
N SER A 67 6.43 -4.88 -52.17
CA SER A 67 7.08 -3.56 -52.18
C SER A 67 7.80 -3.31 -50.87
N LYS A 68 9.11 -3.03 -51.00
CA LYS A 68 9.98 -2.52 -49.93
C LYS A 68 9.44 -1.16 -49.47
N ARG A 69 8.73 -1.13 -48.35
CA ARG A 69 8.47 0.10 -47.60
C ARG A 69 9.38 0.13 -46.38
N SER A 70 10.33 1.06 -46.44
CA SER A 70 11.16 1.56 -45.34
C SER A 70 10.34 1.66 -44.04
N SER A 71 10.52 0.68 -43.16
CA SER A 71 10.08 0.75 -41.77
C SER A 71 10.99 1.74 -41.06
N ARG A 72 10.54 3.00 -40.95
CA ARG A 72 11.03 3.93 -39.93
C ARG A 72 10.89 3.21 -38.59
N GLY A 73 12.01 2.99 -37.92
CA GLY A 73 12.06 2.35 -36.61
C GLY A 73 11.14 3.08 -35.65
N VAL A 74 9.97 2.49 -35.41
CA VAL A 74 9.20 2.78 -34.21
C VAL A 74 10.09 2.29 -33.08
N ALA A 75 10.72 3.21 -32.37
CA ALA A 75 11.38 2.89 -31.12
C ALA A 75 10.32 2.23 -30.23
N THR A 76 10.34 0.90 -30.18
CA THR A 76 9.50 0.14 -29.26
C THR A 76 9.89 0.64 -27.88
N ARG A 77 9.02 1.45 -27.26
CA ARG A 77 9.16 1.80 -25.84
C ARG A 77 9.45 0.50 -25.13
N LYS A 78 10.66 0.37 -24.56
CA LYS A 78 11.02 -0.80 -23.75
C LYS A 78 9.86 -1.02 -22.78
N SER A 79 9.18 -2.16 -22.93
CA SER A 79 8.07 -2.52 -22.07
C SER A 79 8.57 -2.48 -20.63
N TRP A 80 7.96 -1.63 -19.81
CA TRP A 80 8.30 -1.51 -18.40
C TRP A 80 8.11 -2.87 -17.74
N ASN A 81 9.19 -3.48 -17.24
CA ASN A 81 9.15 -4.78 -16.56
C ASN A 81 9.38 -4.56 -15.05
N PRO A 82 8.31 -4.48 -14.24
CA PRO A 82 8.41 -4.28 -12.80
C PRO A 82 9.28 -5.34 -12.13
N SER A 83 9.10 -6.60 -12.50
CA SER A 83 9.82 -7.74 -11.91
C SER A 83 11.33 -7.63 -12.15
N ALA A 84 11.74 -7.10 -13.29
CA ALA A 84 13.15 -6.84 -13.57
C ALA A 84 13.73 -5.72 -12.69
N LEU A 85 12.98 -4.64 -12.43
CA LEU A 85 13.43 -3.54 -11.56
C LEU A 85 13.48 -3.95 -10.10
N VAL A 86 12.51 -4.75 -9.66
CA VAL A 86 12.48 -5.33 -8.32
C VAL A 86 13.67 -6.26 -8.11
N ARG A 87 14.06 -7.05 -9.10
CA ARG A 87 15.30 -7.86 -9.06
C ARG A 87 16.58 -7.01 -8.98
N LEU A 88 16.52 -5.72 -9.34
CA LEU A 88 17.63 -4.78 -9.19
C LEU A 88 17.64 -4.10 -7.82
N GLN A 89 16.55 -4.20 -7.04
CA GLN A 89 16.55 -3.77 -5.64
C GLN A 89 17.29 -4.84 -4.83
N ASN A 90 18.51 -4.52 -4.40
CA ASN A 90 19.23 -5.41 -3.52
C ASN A 90 18.64 -5.29 -2.11
N PRO A 91 18.15 -6.39 -1.51
CA PRO A 91 17.78 -6.38 -0.11
C PRO A 91 19.03 -6.06 0.71
N ASN A 92 18.97 -5.04 1.55
CA ASN A 92 20.05 -4.71 2.47
C ASN A 92 19.55 -4.90 3.90
N GLU A 93 19.47 -6.18 4.31
CA GLU A 93 19.06 -6.54 5.68
C GLU A 93 20.12 -6.11 6.73
N ASN A 94 21.35 -5.76 6.29
CA ASN A 94 22.52 -5.48 7.14
C ASN A 94 23.18 -4.11 6.86
N ALA A 95 22.39 -3.11 6.48
CA ALA A 95 22.80 -1.72 6.28
C ALA A 95 23.80 -1.18 7.35
N ILE A 96 25.07 -0.90 6.98
CA ILE A 96 26.13 -0.38 7.88
C ILE A 96 26.33 1.13 7.66
N ALA A 97 26.58 1.88 8.74
CA ALA A 97 26.77 3.33 8.73
C ALA A 97 28.03 3.80 7.99
N PHE A 98 27.87 4.82 7.12
CA PHE A 98 28.95 5.55 6.43
C PHE A 98 29.13 6.97 6.99
N ASN A 99 30.35 7.51 6.87
CA ASN A 99 30.78 8.76 7.50
C ASN A 99 30.45 9.99 6.61
N LEU A 100 29.58 10.87 7.12
CA LEU A 100 29.05 12.05 6.41
C LEU A 100 30.02 13.26 6.36
N ALA A 101 31.21 13.17 6.95
CA ALA A 101 32.17 14.28 6.93
C ALA A 101 32.70 14.62 5.52
N SER A 102 32.46 13.79 4.50
CA SER A 102 32.95 13.97 3.13
C SER A 102 31.92 14.45 2.11
N SER A 103 30.64 14.57 2.44
CA SER A 103 29.60 15.00 1.49
C SER A 103 29.11 16.41 1.81
N GLY A 104 29.65 17.41 1.12
CA GLY A 104 29.20 18.80 1.22
C GLY A 104 27.73 18.95 0.84
N LEU A 105 26.85 19.12 1.83
CA LEU A 105 25.42 19.33 1.64
C LEU A 105 25.07 20.82 1.71
N ARG A 106 24.31 21.32 0.72
CA ARG A 106 23.59 22.60 0.77
C ARG A 106 22.10 22.33 0.89
N LEU A 107 21.47 22.85 1.94
CA LEU A 107 20.01 22.89 2.07
C LEU A 107 19.44 23.84 1.01
N VAL A 108 18.52 23.34 0.19
CA VAL A 108 17.71 24.19 -0.72
C VAL A 108 16.62 24.84 0.13
N GLN A 109 16.66 26.16 0.26
CA GLN A 109 15.56 26.96 0.79
C GLN A 109 14.44 27.02 -0.25
N ASP A 110 13.29 26.42 0.03
CA ASP A 110 12.10 26.61 -0.79
C ASP A 110 11.25 27.76 -0.26
N ARG A 111 10.82 28.65 -1.16
CA ARG A 111 10.14 29.91 -0.85
C ARG A 111 8.62 29.72 -0.97
N GLY A 112 7.88 29.82 0.14
CA GLY A 112 6.54 30.42 0.10
C GLY A 112 5.36 29.65 0.68
N THR A 113 5.52 28.42 1.17
CA THR A 113 4.49 27.77 1.98
C THR A 113 4.78 28.02 3.45
N LYS A 114 3.74 28.36 4.25
CA LYS A 114 3.81 28.27 5.72
C LYS A 114 3.89 26.79 6.09
N VAL A 115 5.01 26.17 5.78
CA VAL A 115 5.46 24.92 6.36
C VAL A 115 5.81 25.31 7.79
N TYR A 116 5.36 24.53 8.78
CA TYR A 116 6.12 24.40 10.01
C TYR A 116 7.41 23.68 9.63
N ALA A 117 8.28 24.38 8.90
CA ALA A 117 9.63 23.95 8.64
C ALA A 117 10.28 24.03 10.01
N ASN A 118 10.24 22.92 10.73
CA ASN A 118 11.44 22.54 11.45
C ASN A 118 12.53 22.53 10.38
N THR A 119 13.21 23.66 10.27
CA THR A 119 14.51 23.80 9.62
C THR A 119 15.28 22.56 10.00
N ALA A 120 15.46 21.65 9.03
CA ALA A 120 16.11 20.35 9.12
C ALA A 120 16.65 20.10 10.52
N ASP A 121 15.85 19.47 11.39
CA ASP A 121 16.30 19.18 12.75
C ASP A 121 17.62 18.40 12.61
N PRO A 122 18.77 19.01 12.95
CA PRO A 122 20.06 18.37 12.75
C PRO A 122 20.10 17.02 13.47
N SER A 123 19.26 16.86 14.51
CA SER A 123 19.12 15.64 15.29
C SER A 123 18.83 14.40 14.45
N ILE A 124 18.02 14.51 13.38
CA ILE A 124 17.62 13.32 12.61
C ILE A 124 18.76 12.77 11.79
N ALA A 125 19.58 13.62 11.17
CA ALA A 125 20.76 13.15 10.46
C ALA A 125 21.69 12.38 11.40
N TYR A 126 21.92 12.88 12.62
CA TYR A 126 22.67 12.17 13.66
C TYR A 126 21.99 10.86 14.10
N ASN A 127 20.66 10.81 14.02
CA ASN A 127 19.85 9.66 14.42
C ASN A 127 19.94 8.47 13.43
N LEU A 128 20.57 8.64 12.26
CA LEU A 128 20.72 7.59 11.24
C LEU A 128 22.03 6.79 11.33
N HIS A 129 22.95 7.14 12.24
CA HIS A 129 24.36 6.72 12.15
C HIS A 129 24.81 5.60 13.12
N ALA A 130 23.94 5.02 13.94
CA ALA A 130 24.34 3.93 14.85
C ALA A 130 23.92 2.55 14.31
N PRO A 131 24.75 1.49 14.51
CA PRO A 131 24.33 0.11 14.25
C PRO A 131 23.08 -0.19 15.09
N THR A 132 22.03 -0.63 14.43
CA THR A 132 20.71 -0.73 15.05
C THR A 132 20.57 -2.08 15.76
N PRO A 133 20.09 -2.12 17.02
CA PRO A 133 19.65 -3.36 17.63
C PRO A 133 18.46 -3.93 16.85
N GLU A 134 18.31 -5.26 16.86
CA GLU A 134 17.27 -6.08 16.22
C GLU A 134 15.81 -5.77 16.64
N THR A 135 15.53 -4.61 17.26
CA THR A 135 14.30 -4.38 18.05
C THR A 135 13.31 -3.37 17.46
N ARG A 136 13.62 -2.67 16.35
CA ARG A 136 12.76 -1.57 15.84
C ARG A 136 11.74 -1.97 14.80
N PHE A 137 12.07 -3.01 14.04
CA PHE A 137 11.13 -3.71 13.20
C PHE A 137 11.44 -5.21 13.23
N ARG A 138 10.45 -6.03 12.92
CA ARG A 138 10.62 -7.49 12.77
C ARG A 138 9.64 -8.04 11.76
N PHE A 139 9.97 -9.21 11.24
CA PHE A 139 9.02 -10.01 10.50
C PHE A 139 8.28 -10.97 11.43
N VAL A 140 7.04 -11.30 11.07
CA VAL A 140 6.23 -12.32 11.75
C VAL A 140 5.60 -13.20 10.69
N SER A 141 5.69 -14.52 10.86
CA SER A 141 5.01 -15.47 9.98
C SER A 141 3.51 -15.52 10.25
N LEU A 142 2.70 -15.75 9.22
CA LEU A 142 1.28 -16.09 9.41
C LEU A 142 1.06 -17.35 10.26
N ASN A 143 2.02 -18.28 10.27
CA ASN A 143 1.96 -19.47 11.12
C ASN A 143 2.11 -19.12 12.61
N GLU A 144 2.86 -18.06 12.93
CA GLU A 144 3.09 -17.60 14.31
C GLU A 144 1.87 -16.93 14.92
N LEU A 145 0.88 -16.52 14.12
CA LEU A 145 -0.38 -15.97 14.63
C LEU A 145 -1.20 -17.01 15.41
N PHE A 146 -1.01 -18.29 15.12
CA PHE A 146 -1.77 -19.39 15.71
C PHE A 146 -0.85 -20.55 16.11
N PRO A 147 0.07 -20.34 17.07
CA PRO A 147 1.13 -21.29 17.39
C PRO A 147 0.60 -22.62 17.95
N HIS A 148 -0.63 -22.63 18.47
CA HIS A 148 -1.29 -23.81 19.01
C HIS A 148 -2.30 -24.43 18.04
N SER A 149 -2.52 -23.85 16.87
CA SER A 149 -3.47 -24.40 15.89
C SER A 149 -2.73 -25.28 14.90
N SER A 150 -2.75 -26.60 15.15
CA SER A 150 -2.28 -27.57 14.15
C SER A 150 -3.07 -27.47 12.83
N ALA A 151 -4.30 -26.92 12.88
CA ALA A 151 -5.14 -26.65 11.71
C ALA A 151 -4.60 -25.56 10.78
N MET A 152 -3.67 -24.72 11.24
CA MET A 152 -3.09 -23.63 10.45
C MET A 152 -1.60 -23.84 10.13
N LEU A 153 -1.06 -25.05 10.30
CA LEU A 153 0.36 -25.35 10.02
C LEU A 153 0.78 -25.01 8.56
N GLY A 154 -0.17 -24.92 7.64
CA GLY A 154 0.05 -24.53 6.25
C GLY A 154 -0.43 -23.12 5.90
N PHE A 155 -0.69 -22.22 6.85
CA PHE A 155 -1.24 -20.90 6.52
C PHE A 155 -0.24 -20.04 5.73
N SER A 156 0.99 -19.89 6.22
CA SER A 156 2.08 -19.20 5.51
C SER A 156 2.37 -19.83 4.14
N GLU A 157 2.41 -21.17 4.07
CA GLU A 157 2.63 -21.90 2.82
C GLU A 157 1.52 -21.63 1.81
N THR A 158 0.26 -21.88 2.20
CA THR A 158 -0.92 -21.66 1.35
C THR A 158 -1.00 -20.20 0.91
N PHE A 159 -0.74 -19.26 1.84
CA PHE A 159 -0.67 -17.85 1.52
C PHE A 159 0.42 -17.57 0.50
N SER A 160 1.59 -18.18 0.58
CA SER A 160 2.68 -17.95 -0.38
C SER A 160 2.45 -18.59 -1.74
N THR A 161 1.87 -19.80 -1.79
CA THR A 161 1.78 -20.61 -3.01
C THR A 161 0.44 -20.49 -3.76
N ASP A 162 -0.61 -19.96 -3.15
CA ASP A 162 -1.94 -19.85 -3.76
C ASP A 162 -2.42 -18.39 -3.87
N LYS A 163 -2.25 -17.82 -5.06
CA LYS A 163 -2.68 -16.46 -5.41
C LYS A 163 -4.18 -16.30 -5.29
N HIS A 164 -4.93 -17.32 -5.68
CA HIS A 164 -6.38 -17.27 -5.63
C HIS A 164 -6.89 -17.20 -4.19
N PHE A 165 -6.24 -17.94 -3.27
CA PHE A 165 -6.49 -17.82 -1.85
C PHE A 165 -6.14 -16.41 -1.33
N ARG A 166 -4.95 -15.87 -1.65
CA ARG A 166 -4.54 -14.51 -1.24
C ARG A 166 -5.55 -13.44 -1.68
N GLU A 167 -6.00 -13.50 -2.93
CA GLU A 167 -6.97 -12.57 -3.50
C GLU A 167 -8.33 -12.67 -2.81
N GLN A 168 -8.81 -13.89 -2.56
CA GLN A 168 -10.05 -14.11 -1.81
C GLN A 168 -9.94 -13.63 -0.38
N LEU A 169 -8.81 -13.88 0.31
CA LEU A 169 -8.59 -13.46 1.68
C LEU A 169 -8.62 -11.93 1.79
N ARG A 170 -7.88 -11.24 0.92
CA ARG A 170 -7.90 -9.79 0.83
C ARG A 170 -9.32 -9.26 0.57
N ASN A 171 -10.04 -9.81 -0.39
CA ASN A 171 -11.39 -9.36 -0.74
C ASN A 171 -12.40 -9.63 0.38
N SER A 172 -12.32 -10.78 1.05
CA SER A 172 -13.16 -11.11 2.20
C SER A 172 -12.93 -10.14 3.36
N LEU A 173 -11.67 -9.89 3.73
CA LEU A 173 -11.32 -8.90 4.75
C LEU A 173 -11.81 -7.50 4.38
N ARG A 174 -11.57 -7.04 3.14
CA ARG A 174 -12.06 -5.74 2.65
C ARG A 174 -13.56 -5.60 2.83
N ARG A 175 -14.33 -6.62 2.42
CA ARG A 175 -15.80 -6.59 2.51
C ARG A 175 -16.31 -6.64 3.93
N ASP A 176 -15.70 -7.48 4.77
CA ASP A 176 -16.07 -7.61 6.17
C ASP A 176 -15.81 -6.30 6.93
N LEU A 177 -14.62 -5.70 6.77
CA LEU A 177 -14.27 -4.40 7.37
C LEU A 177 -15.04 -3.22 6.79
N PHE A 178 -15.42 -3.29 5.51
CA PHE A 178 -16.28 -2.28 4.88
C PHE A 178 -17.69 -2.33 5.46
N ASP A 179 -18.29 -3.51 5.54
CA ASP A 179 -19.67 -3.71 6.00
C ASP A 179 -19.82 -3.50 7.50
N ALA A 180 -18.79 -3.81 8.28
CA ALA A 180 -18.79 -3.58 9.72
C ALA A 180 -18.73 -2.09 10.10
N ASN A 181 -18.33 -1.21 9.18
CA ASN A 181 -18.18 0.21 9.46
C ASN A 181 -19.49 0.98 9.24
N PRO A 182 -20.10 1.57 10.28
CA PRO A 182 -21.36 2.30 10.15
C PRO A 182 -21.30 3.51 9.21
N THR A 183 -20.11 4.11 9.00
CA THR A 183 -19.97 5.24 8.08
C THR A 183 -20.21 4.84 6.63
N HIS A 184 -19.96 3.57 6.29
CA HIS A 184 -20.13 3.04 4.95
C HIS A 184 -21.58 2.64 4.64
N HIS A 185 -22.44 2.45 5.65
CA HIS A 185 -23.85 2.06 5.45
C HIS A 185 -24.67 3.10 4.68
N ARG A 186 -24.21 4.35 4.65
CA ARG A 186 -24.88 5.46 3.94
C ARG A 186 -24.37 5.66 2.52
N LEU A 187 -23.38 4.89 2.08
CA LEU A 187 -22.83 5.01 0.74
C LEU A 187 -23.79 4.41 -0.30
N SER A 188 -23.81 5.00 -1.49
CA SER A 188 -24.56 4.42 -2.61
C SER A 188 -23.92 3.12 -3.09
N GLU A 189 -24.71 2.25 -3.73
CA GLU A 189 -24.19 1.01 -4.33
C GLU A 189 -23.06 1.28 -5.34
N LYS A 190 -23.15 2.40 -6.07
CA LYS A 190 -22.08 2.84 -6.98
C LYS A 190 -20.79 3.16 -6.22
N ALA A 191 -20.87 3.87 -5.10
CA ALA A 191 -19.69 4.19 -4.28
C ALA A 191 -19.10 2.93 -3.65
N ARG A 192 -19.95 2.03 -3.14
CA ARG A 192 -19.56 0.70 -2.65
C ARG A 192 -18.81 -0.09 -3.72
N ALA A 193 -19.35 -0.18 -4.93
CA ALA A 193 -18.75 -0.91 -6.03
C ALA A 193 -17.36 -0.37 -6.40
N ILE A 194 -17.17 0.96 -6.40
CA ILE A 194 -15.87 1.61 -6.67
C ILE A 194 -14.88 1.38 -5.53
N LEU A 195 -15.29 1.58 -4.27
CA LEU A 195 -14.41 1.44 -3.11
C LEU A 195 -13.94 0.01 -2.89
N LEU A 196 -14.75 -0.98 -3.27
CA LEU A 196 -14.42 -2.40 -3.16
C LEU A 196 -13.68 -2.97 -4.38
N GLN A 197 -13.34 -2.16 -5.39
CA GLN A 197 -12.53 -2.65 -6.52
C GLN A 197 -11.14 -3.13 -6.06
N PRO A 198 -10.55 -4.14 -6.71
CA PRO A 198 -9.24 -4.70 -6.30
C PRO A 198 -8.07 -3.71 -6.38
N ASP A 199 -8.17 -2.69 -7.22
CA ASP A 199 -7.18 -1.64 -7.45
C ASP A 199 -7.47 -0.36 -6.64
N SER A 200 -8.55 -0.34 -5.87
CA SER A 200 -8.93 0.78 -5.02
C SER A 200 -8.37 0.62 -3.61
N SER A 201 -7.69 1.66 -3.12
CA SER A 201 -7.32 1.73 -1.72
C SER A 201 -8.56 1.95 -0.86
N LEU A 202 -8.61 1.30 0.30
CA LEU A 202 -9.74 1.40 1.23
C LEU A 202 -9.21 1.65 2.63
N GLN A 203 -9.92 2.47 3.40
CA GLN A 203 -9.67 2.67 4.82
C GLN A 203 -10.92 2.37 5.62
N SER A 204 -10.75 1.87 6.83
CA SER A 204 -11.86 1.59 7.74
C SER A 204 -11.37 1.61 9.19
N SER A 205 -12.29 1.39 10.10
CA SER A 205 -11.98 1.07 11.48
C SER A 205 -12.34 -0.37 11.77
N TRP A 206 -11.64 -0.97 12.73
CA TRP A 206 -11.82 -2.35 13.13
C TRP A 206 -11.65 -2.47 14.64
N SER A 207 -12.30 -3.43 15.27
CA SER A 207 -12.31 -3.59 16.72
C SER A 207 -11.72 -4.95 17.09
N ILE A 208 -10.69 -4.91 17.93
CA ILE A 208 -10.15 -6.09 18.61
C ILE A 208 -11.09 -6.43 19.75
N SER A 209 -11.29 -7.73 20.00
CA SER A 209 -12.08 -8.19 21.15
C SER A 209 -11.45 -7.71 22.46
N SER A 210 -12.13 -6.79 23.15
CA SER A 210 -11.83 -6.42 24.54
C SER A 210 -13.07 -6.63 25.39
N SER A 211 -12.94 -6.50 26.72
CA SER A 211 -14.09 -6.59 27.64
C SER A 211 -15.20 -5.56 27.34
N GLU A 212 -14.89 -4.51 26.59
CA GLU A 212 -15.78 -3.37 26.35
C GLU A 212 -16.20 -3.19 24.88
N SER A 213 -15.62 -3.95 23.94
CA SER A 213 -15.86 -3.78 22.51
C SER A 213 -16.42 -5.04 21.84
N ILE A 214 -17.41 -4.85 20.97
CA ILE A 214 -17.90 -5.92 20.11
C ILE A 214 -16.85 -6.15 19.02
N PRO A 215 -16.36 -7.39 18.81
CA PRO A 215 -15.41 -7.70 17.76
C PRO A 215 -16.00 -7.39 16.37
N THR A 216 -15.16 -6.98 15.44
CA THR A 216 -15.60 -6.76 14.06
C THR A 216 -16.08 -8.07 13.43
N PRO A 217 -17.33 -8.15 12.94
CA PRO A 217 -17.83 -9.36 12.29
C PRO A 217 -17.06 -9.66 10.99
N THR A 218 -16.64 -10.91 10.83
CA THR A 218 -15.85 -11.38 9.67
C THR A 218 -16.39 -12.67 9.05
N PRO A 219 -17.69 -12.70 8.65
CA PRO A 219 -18.32 -13.93 8.18
C PRO A 219 -17.69 -14.48 6.89
N ARG A 220 -17.24 -13.61 5.97
CA ARG A 220 -16.67 -14.04 4.69
C ARG A 220 -15.26 -14.57 4.88
N THR A 221 -14.49 -13.90 5.72
CA THR A 221 -13.14 -14.34 6.09
C THR A 221 -13.21 -15.68 6.82
N THR A 222 -14.14 -15.82 7.76
CA THR A 222 -14.40 -17.09 8.48
C THR A 222 -14.75 -18.21 7.51
N ALA A 223 -15.70 -17.99 6.59
CA ALA A 223 -16.09 -18.99 5.61
C ALA A 223 -14.93 -19.41 4.69
N LEU A 224 -14.07 -18.47 4.29
CA LEU A 224 -12.88 -18.76 3.48
C LEU A 224 -11.87 -19.62 4.25
N LEU A 225 -11.58 -19.28 5.51
CA LEU A 225 -10.65 -20.05 6.34
C LEU A 225 -11.17 -21.46 6.58
N GLN A 226 -12.47 -21.62 6.89
CA GLN A 226 -13.10 -22.93 7.06
C GLN A 226 -13.08 -23.75 5.77
N LYS A 227 -13.38 -23.14 4.62
CA LYS A 227 -13.31 -23.83 3.32
C LYS A 227 -11.91 -24.33 3.01
N THR A 228 -10.89 -23.53 3.33
CA THR A 228 -9.49 -23.80 2.96
C THR A 228 -8.84 -24.81 3.91
N PHE A 229 -9.05 -24.65 5.22
CA PHE A 229 -8.34 -25.40 6.26
C PHE A 229 -9.24 -26.37 7.03
N GLY A 230 -10.54 -26.42 6.74
CA GLY A 230 -11.49 -27.28 7.46
C GLY A 230 -11.77 -28.64 6.86
N SER A 231 -11.24 -28.91 5.67
CA SER A 231 -11.37 -30.24 5.04
C SER A 231 -10.26 -31.21 5.45
N THR A 232 -9.22 -30.73 6.14
CA THR A 232 -8.15 -31.58 6.67
C THR A 232 -8.62 -32.29 7.94
N PRO A 233 -8.61 -33.64 7.98
CA PRO A 233 -8.96 -34.37 9.19
C PRO A 233 -7.89 -34.10 10.26
N HIS A 234 -8.18 -33.19 11.18
CA HIS A 234 -7.34 -32.94 12.34
C HIS A 234 -7.76 -33.87 13.48
N PRO A 235 -6.78 -34.38 14.27
CA PRO A 235 -7.09 -34.96 15.57
C PRO A 235 -7.96 -33.97 16.36
N THR A 236 -8.98 -34.48 17.01
CA THR A 236 -10.25 -33.86 17.43
C THR A 236 -10.20 -32.67 18.40
N GLU A 237 -9.06 -31.98 18.55
CA GLU A 237 -8.87 -30.98 19.62
C GLU A 237 -8.68 -29.54 19.14
N TYR A 238 -8.50 -29.28 17.84
CA TYR A 238 -8.18 -27.93 17.35
C TYR A 238 -9.25 -27.35 16.42
N SER A 239 -9.88 -26.26 16.84
CA SER A 239 -10.79 -25.48 16.01
C SER A 239 -10.02 -24.63 15.00
N ILE A 240 -10.52 -24.55 13.76
CA ILE A 240 -10.01 -23.64 12.73
C ILE A 240 -10.28 -22.21 13.18
N PRO A 241 -9.28 -21.31 13.17
CA PRO A 241 -9.50 -19.91 13.52
C PRO A 241 -10.57 -19.25 12.64
N THR A 242 -11.42 -18.46 13.28
CA THR A 242 -12.38 -17.60 12.58
C THR A 242 -11.66 -16.36 12.03
N GLY A 243 -12.35 -15.59 11.18
CA GLY A 243 -11.82 -14.29 10.76
C GLY A 243 -11.67 -13.31 11.93
N VAL A 244 -12.45 -13.48 13.01
CA VAL A 244 -12.34 -12.66 14.22
C VAL A 244 -11.05 -13.01 14.96
N ASP A 245 -10.73 -14.31 15.06
CA ASP A 245 -9.48 -14.77 15.67
C ASP A 245 -8.26 -14.26 14.89
N LEU A 246 -8.33 -14.27 13.55
CA LEU A 246 -7.29 -13.70 12.70
C LEU A 246 -7.07 -12.20 12.93
N LEU A 247 -8.14 -11.43 12.94
CA LEU A 247 -8.06 -10.00 13.24
C LEU A 247 -7.50 -9.80 14.66
N ASN A 248 -7.99 -10.50 15.67
CA ASN A 248 -7.49 -10.39 17.04
C ASN A 248 -6.00 -10.76 17.17
N ALA A 249 -5.53 -11.79 16.46
CA ALA A 249 -4.12 -12.18 16.45
C ALA A 249 -3.24 -11.07 15.86
N ILE A 250 -3.65 -10.47 14.72
CA ILE A 250 -2.97 -9.30 14.14
C ILE A 250 -3.00 -8.12 15.11
N GLY A 251 -4.13 -7.87 15.77
CA GLY A 251 -4.32 -6.74 16.68
C GLY A 251 -3.48 -6.86 17.94
N SER A 252 -3.25 -8.09 18.39
CA SER A 252 -2.33 -8.38 19.49
C SER A 252 -0.90 -7.98 19.15
N LEU A 253 -0.50 -8.04 17.87
CA LEU A 253 0.80 -7.54 17.41
C LEU A 253 0.88 -6.01 17.45
N CYS A 254 -0.24 -5.29 17.25
CA CYS A 254 -0.30 -3.83 17.34
C CYS A 254 -0.12 -3.30 18.78
N GLY A 255 -0.25 -4.18 19.79
CA GLY A 255 -0.06 -3.84 21.19
C GLY A 255 -1.29 -3.17 21.83
N ARG A 256 -1.17 -2.81 23.11
CA ARG A 256 -2.30 -2.27 23.90
C ARG A 256 -2.71 -0.86 23.49
N GLY A 257 -1.80 -0.12 22.85
CA GLY A 257 -2.03 1.24 22.35
C GLY A 257 -2.51 1.29 20.90
N ALA A 258 -2.90 0.15 20.31
CA ALA A 258 -3.33 0.06 18.93
C ALA A 258 -4.48 1.02 18.62
N SER A 259 -4.29 1.84 17.60
CA SER A 259 -5.37 2.61 16.99
C SER A 259 -6.24 1.66 16.18
N THR A 260 -7.55 1.71 16.35
CA THR A 260 -8.50 0.84 15.62
C THR A 260 -8.62 1.16 14.12
N HIS A 261 -7.57 1.69 13.50
CA HIS A 261 -7.50 2.11 12.12
C HIS A 261 -6.88 1.02 11.23
N TRP A 262 -7.50 0.80 10.09
CA TRP A 262 -7.05 -0.15 9.08
C TRP A 262 -7.04 0.49 7.70
N MET A 263 -6.06 0.11 6.89
CA MET A 263 -5.97 0.52 5.48
C MET A 263 -5.57 -0.65 4.59
N ASP A 264 -6.18 -0.75 3.42
CA ASP A 264 -5.71 -1.56 2.30
C ASP A 264 -5.11 -0.62 1.24
N ILE A 265 -3.80 -0.68 1.07
CA ILE A 265 -3.01 0.28 0.29
C ILE A 265 -2.58 -0.34 -1.03
N VAL A 266 -3.26 0.07 -2.10
CA VAL A 266 -2.85 -0.24 -3.48
C VAL A 266 -1.83 0.80 -3.91
N GLY A 267 -0.58 0.38 -4.09
CA GLY A 267 0.49 1.29 -4.50
C GLY A 267 0.37 1.72 -5.96
N ILE A 268 1.07 2.80 -6.32
CA ILE A 268 1.16 3.26 -7.70
C ILE A 268 2.00 2.25 -8.48
N ASN A 269 1.37 1.61 -9.47
CA ASN A 269 2.05 0.71 -10.39
C ASN A 269 2.73 1.51 -11.51
N ASP A 270 3.73 0.91 -12.14
CA ASP A 270 4.31 1.37 -13.40
C ASP A 270 5.08 2.70 -13.35
N ARG A 271 5.46 3.17 -12.16
CA ARG A 271 6.18 4.43 -11.96
C ARG A 271 7.18 4.33 -10.81
N ALA A 272 8.30 5.05 -10.95
CA ALA A 272 9.18 5.33 -9.82
C ALA A 272 8.47 6.31 -8.88
N ILE A 273 8.57 6.07 -7.57
CA ILE A 273 7.94 6.88 -6.54
C ILE A 273 9.03 7.71 -5.86
N SER A 274 8.80 9.02 -5.74
CA SER A 274 9.65 9.86 -4.89
C SER A 274 9.43 9.46 -3.44
N HIS A 275 10.50 9.20 -2.70
CA HIS A 275 10.38 8.95 -1.27
C HIS A 275 9.87 10.21 -0.56
N SER A 276 8.82 10.01 0.22
CA SER A 276 8.38 10.91 1.27
C SER A 276 8.58 10.19 2.60
N TRP A 277 9.67 10.52 3.30
CA TRP A 277 9.99 9.90 4.59
C TRP A 277 9.11 10.49 5.66
N HIS A 278 8.43 9.62 6.40
CA HIS A 278 7.48 10.06 7.42
C HIS A 278 7.31 9.03 8.55
N GLN A 279 6.72 9.52 9.64
CA GLN A 279 6.02 8.70 10.64
C GLN A 279 4.52 8.89 10.41
N ASP A 280 3.72 7.86 10.67
CA ASP A 280 2.27 7.92 10.52
C ASP A 280 1.63 8.87 11.54
N THR A 281 2.12 8.83 12.77
CA THR A 281 1.63 9.65 13.89
C THR A 281 2.77 10.25 14.70
N GLY A 282 3.94 9.61 14.73
CA GLY A 282 5.08 9.95 15.59
C GLY A 282 4.74 9.86 17.09
N ARG A 283 3.78 9.02 17.49
CA ARG A 283 3.32 8.94 18.88
C ARG A 283 3.45 7.54 19.44
N ARG A 284 3.81 7.49 20.71
CA ARG A 284 3.59 6.33 21.58
C ARG A 284 2.21 6.53 22.19
N GLY A 285 1.26 5.61 21.97
CA GLY A 285 -0.02 5.66 22.68
C GLY A 285 0.18 5.55 24.20
N ASP A 286 -0.89 5.33 24.96
CA ASP A 286 -0.83 5.04 26.41
C ASP A 286 -0.15 3.67 26.74
N GLY A 287 0.60 3.10 25.80
CA GLY A 287 1.33 1.84 25.88
C GLY A 287 2.24 1.64 24.66
N GLU A 288 2.81 0.44 24.53
CA GLU A 288 3.50 0.05 23.28
C GLU A 288 2.47 -0.10 22.15
N SER A 289 2.65 0.70 21.10
CA SER A 289 1.87 0.67 19.87
C SER A 289 2.79 0.32 18.70
N TRP A 290 2.37 -0.65 17.91
CA TRP A 290 3.11 -1.15 16.76
C TRP A 290 2.25 -1.04 15.50
N THR A 291 2.88 -0.67 14.40
CA THR A 291 2.28 -0.75 13.08
C THR A 291 2.57 -2.13 12.48
N VAL A 292 1.53 -2.79 12.00
CA VAL A 292 1.63 -4.09 11.33
C VAL A 292 1.26 -3.91 9.87
N LEU A 293 2.18 -4.25 8.97
CA LEU A 293 1.94 -4.34 7.54
C LEU A 293 1.81 -5.80 7.12
N TRP A 294 0.73 -6.14 6.44
CA TRP A 294 0.52 -7.45 5.82
C TRP A 294 0.67 -7.34 4.31
N GLY A 295 1.69 -8.02 3.76
CA GLY A 295 2.04 -7.97 2.35
C GLY A 295 1.23 -8.94 1.47
N PHE A 296 0.68 -8.44 0.36
CA PHE A 296 0.00 -9.27 -0.66
C PHE A 296 0.75 -9.20 -2.00
N PRO A 297 1.72 -10.10 -2.27
CA PRO A 297 2.48 -10.09 -3.52
C PRO A 297 1.61 -10.41 -4.75
N LYS A 298 2.08 -10.03 -5.94
CA LYS A 298 1.36 -10.25 -7.22
C LYS A 298 1.37 -11.69 -7.72
N GLU A 299 2.37 -12.46 -7.30
CA GLU A 299 2.70 -13.78 -7.83
C GLU A 299 2.86 -14.79 -6.69
N ASP A 300 2.73 -16.07 -7.02
CA ASP A 300 3.00 -17.18 -6.13
C ASP A 300 4.48 -17.37 -5.90
N CYS A 301 4.83 -17.87 -4.71
CA CYS A 301 6.19 -18.12 -4.29
C CYS A 301 7.11 -16.88 -4.41
N TYR A 302 6.53 -15.68 -4.33
CA TYR A 302 7.27 -14.45 -4.48
C TYR A 302 8.23 -14.25 -3.29
N VAL A 303 9.50 -14.01 -3.60
CA VAL A 303 10.53 -13.63 -2.64
C VAL A 303 11.25 -12.40 -3.18
N GLY A 304 11.23 -11.31 -2.43
CA GLY A 304 11.86 -10.06 -2.86
C GLY A 304 11.29 -8.81 -2.19
N THR A 305 11.83 -7.67 -2.57
CA THR A 305 11.46 -6.34 -2.07
C THR A 305 10.21 -5.78 -2.77
N GLY A 306 9.82 -4.53 -2.51
CA GLY A 306 8.70 -3.88 -3.21
C GLY A 306 7.29 -4.29 -2.73
N VAL A 307 7.18 -5.29 -1.86
CA VAL A 307 5.93 -5.62 -1.16
C VAL A 307 5.74 -4.72 0.05
N PHE A 308 6.75 -4.50 0.88
CA PHE A 308 6.64 -3.60 2.03
C PHE A 308 7.14 -2.19 1.71
N THR A 309 6.89 -1.28 2.65
CA THR A 309 7.49 0.05 2.67
C THR A 309 8.99 -0.07 2.94
N HIS A 310 9.80 0.85 2.43
CA HIS A 310 11.16 1.04 2.94
C HIS A 310 11.08 1.52 4.39
N VAL A 311 12.04 1.08 5.19
CA VAL A 311 12.17 1.47 6.59
C VAL A 311 13.55 2.06 6.83
N LEU A 312 13.59 3.09 7.66
CA LEU A 312 14.78 3.79 8.07
C LEU A 312 14.74 3.85 9.60
N PRO A 313 15.34 2.86 10.29
CA PRO A 313 15.31 2.80 11.73
C PRO A 313 16.13 3.94 12.34
N LEU A 314 15.57 4.59 13.34
CA LEU A 314 16.17 5.72 14.06
C LEU A 314 16.94 5.21 15.29
N THR A 315 18.09 5.78 15.58
CA THR A 315 18.89 5.44 16.78
C THR A 315 18.13 5.71 18.09
N HIS A 316 17.33 6.76 18.11
CA HIS A 316 16.53 7.27 19.22
C HIS A 316 15.10 7.52 18.75
N GLU A 317 14.15 7.36 19.67
CA GLU A 317 12.75 7.70 19.40
C GLU A 317 12.63 9.16 18.97
N HIS A 318 11.86 9.40 17.91
CA HIS A 318 11.44 10.71 17.46
C HIS A 318 9.93 10.83 17.66
N HIS A 319 9.53 11.82 18.45
CA HIS A 319 8.14 12.06 18.79
C HIS A 319 7.59 13.24 17.99
N ALA A 320 6.31 13.17 17.63
CA ALA A 320 5.61 14.25 16.98
C ALA A 320 5.68 15.54 17.83
N PRO A 321 5.86 16.72 17.21
CA PRO A 321 5.90 17.98 17.94
C PRO A 321 4.65 18.22 18.79
N HIS A 322 4.81 18.97 19.88
CA HIS A 322 3.67 19.37 20.70
C HIS A 322 2.63 20.14 19.86
N GLY A 323 1.36 19.75 19.99
CA GLY A 323 0.25 20.37 19.25
C GLY A 323 0.09 19.87 17.81
N HIS A 324 0.90 18.92 17.34
CA HIS A 324 0.69 18.26 16.05
C HIS A 324 -0.67 17.54 16.00
N THR A 325 -1.27 17.42 14.82
CA THR A 325 -2.60 16.80 14.66
C THR A 325 -2.50 15.28 14.74
N GLN A 326 -3.38 14.63 15.51
CA GLN A 326 -3.28 13.20 15.83
C GLN A 326 -3.19 12.24 14.63
N ASN A 327 -3.75 12.61 13.47
CA ASN A 327 -3.79 11.75 12.28
C ASN A 327 -3.10 12.37 11.06
N GLU A 328 -2.29 13.40 11.27
CA GLU A 328 -1.45 13.92 10.20
C GLU A 328 -0.10 13.21 10.27
N PRO A 329 0.49 12.78 9.15
CA PRO A 329 1.83 12.22 9.18
C PRO A 329 2.86 13.28 9.61
N VAL A 330 3.92 12.84 10.27
CA VAL A 330 5.09 13.68 10.54
C VAL A 330 6.04 13.55 9.34
N LEU A 331 6.10 14.60 8.51
CA LEU A 331 6.86 14.59 7.26
C LEU A 331 8.28 15.14 7.44
N PHE A 332 9.27 14.43 6.90
CA PHE A 332 10.68 14.84 6.92
C PHE A 332 11.11 15.31 5.53
N HIS A 333 10.95 16.61 5.29
CA HIS A 333 11.28 17.23 4.01
C HIS A 333 12.78 17.55 3.90
N GLY A 334 13.34 17.40 2.70
CA GLY A 334 14.70 17.85 2.40
C GLY A 334 15.81 17.03 3.04
N ILE A 335 15.49 15.88 3.66
CA ILE A 335 16.49 14.95 4.17
C ILE A 335 17.13 14.19 3.01
N THR A 336 18.46 14.10 3.02
CA THR A 336 19.20 13.19 2.14
C THR A 336 19.47 11.94 2.94
N VAL A 337 18.81 10.84 2.57
CA VAL A 337 18.99 9.54 3.23
C VAL A 337 20.04 8.76 2.43
N PRO A 338 21.15 8.33 3.06
CA PRO A 338 22.11 7.45 2.40
C PRO A 338 21.46 6.13 2.01
N ASP A 339 21.78 5.61 0.83
CA ASP A 339 21.13 4.39 0.32
C ASP A 339 21.37 3.19 1.24
N GLU A 340 22.56 3.15 1.82
CA GLU A 340 23.01 2.17 2.79
C GLU A 340 22.27 2.24 4.13
N SER A 341 21.56 3.33 4.45
CA SER A 341 20.72 3.42 5.64
C SER A 341 19.28 2.95 5.38
N ILE A 342 18.90 2.81 4.10
CA ILE A 342 17.57 2.39 3.70
C ILE A 342 17.49 0.87 3.78
N VAL A 343 16.72 0.38 4.75
CA VAL A 343 16.34 -1.02 4.78
C VAL A 343 15.20 -1.22 3.79
N ARG A 344 15.40 -2.21 2.91
CA ARG A 344 14.43 -2.64 1.89
C ARG A 344 13.89 -4.01 2.29
N PRO A 345 12.76 -4.09 3.02
CA PRO A 345 12.30 -5.34 3.60
C PRO A 345 12.00 -6.37 2.49
N CYS A 346 12.61 -7.55 2.60
CA CYS A 346 12.39 -8.66 1.68
C CYS A 346 11.19 -9.49 2.15
N PHE A 347 10.14 -9.55 1.34
CA PHE A 347 9.02 -10.46 1.54
C PHE A 347 9.42 -11.89 1.18
N GLY A 348 8.82 -12.86 1.87
CA GLY A 348 8.89 -14.28 1.53
C GLY A 348 8.08 -15.12 2.53
N PRO A 349 8.01 -16.45 2.34
CA PRO A 349 7.47 -17.36 3.35
C PRO A 349 8.10 -17.12 4.73
N GLY A 350 7.27 -17.00 5.77
CA GLY A 350 7.70 -16.69 7.12
C GLY A 350 7.92 -15.19 7.39
N LYS A 351 7.81 -14.34 6.36
CA LYS A 351 7.98 -12.88 6.42
C LYS A 351 6.77 -12.15 5.85
N GLU A 352 5.56 -12.67 6.07
CA GLU A 352 4.33 -12.10 5.49
C GLU A 352 3.83 -10.83 6.20
N LEU A 353 4.20 -10.67 7.47
CA LEU A 353 3.91 -9.49 8.28
C LEU A 353 5.21 -8.74 8.59
N LEU A 354 5.21 -7.42 8.42
CA LEU A 354 6.26 -6.51 8.89
C LEU A 354 5.70 -5.67 10.03
N VAL A 355 6.35 -5.73 11.19
CA VAL A 355 5.93 -5.03 12.40
C VAL A 355 6.99 -4.01 12.78
N TYR A 356 6.63 -2.74 13.03
CA TYR A 356 7.57 -1.69 13.46
C TYR A 356 6.92 -0.70 14.43
N ARG A 357 7.72 0.04 15.20
CA ARG A 357 7.19 1.15 16.02
C ARG A 357 7.30 2.44 15.22
N ASP A 358 6.20 3.18 15.17
CA ASP A 358 6.14 4.42 14.39
C ASP A 358 7.10 5.51 14.94
N ILE A 359 7.35 5.51 16.26
CA ILE A 359 8.22 6.49 16.92
C ILE A 359 9.72 6.31 16.64
N ASP A 360 10.17 5.16 16.14
CA ASP A 360 11.60 4.89 15.91
C ASP A 360 11.90 4.35 14.52
N VAL A 361 10.93 4.44 13.59
CA VAL A 361 11.09 4.08 12.20
C VAL A 361 10.49 5.18 11.32
N LEU A 362 11.32 5.77 10.46
CA LEU A 362 10.79 6.49 9.30
C LEU A 362 10.50 5.49 8.20
N HIS A 363 9.42 5.71 7.46
CA HIS A 363 9.09 4.84 6.35
C HIS A 363 8.70 5.62 5.10
N SER A 364 8.88 4.97 3.95
CA SER A 364 8.49 5.51 2.66
C SER A 364 8.15 4.41 1.66
N ALA A 365 7.34 4.75 0.64
CA ALA A 365 7.02 3.83 -0.43
C ALA A 365 8.29 3.17 -1.02
N PRO A 366 8.22 1.89 -1.43
CA PRO A 366 9.37 1.23 -2.04
C PRO A 366 9.75 1.87 -3.38
N ASP A 367 10.99 1.67 -3.85
CA ASP A 367 11.44 2.24 -5.14
C ASP A 367 10.51 1.81 -6.29
N VAL A 368 10.01 0.57 -6.22
CA VAL A 368 9.07 -0.05 -7.15
C VAL A 368 8.06 -0.88 -6.35
N THR A 369 6.78 -0.65 -6.60
CA THR A 369 5.69 -1.42 -6.00
C THR A 369 5.55 -2.78 -6.69
N TYR A 370 5.69 -3.88 -5.95
CA TYR A 370 5.47 -5.25 -6.43
C TYR A 370 4.47 -6.03 -5.57
N ARG A 371 3.29 -5.43 -5.38
CA ARG A 371 2.20 -6.01 -4.61
C ARG A 371 0.87 -5.75 -5.26
N THR A 372 -0.11 -6.58 -4.93
CA THR A 372 -1.52 -6.24 -5.13
C THR A 372 -1.96 -5.23 -4.07
N SER A 373 -1.47 -5.39 -2.84
CA SER A 373 -1.70 -4.46 -1.74
C SER A 373 -0.71 -4.67 -0.58
N VAL A 374 -0.66 -3.70 0.31
CA VAL A 374 -0.26 -3.89 1.71
C VAL A 374 -1.41 -3.46 2.59
N MET A 375 -1.84 -4.32 3.51
CA MET A 375 -2.76 -3.92 4.56
C MET A 375 -1.99 -3.38 5.75
N ARG A 376 -2.40 -2.24 6.28
CA ARG A 376 -1.82 -1.62 7.47
C ARG A 376 -2.82 -1.66 8.61
N PHE A 377 -2.34 -2.12 9.77
CA PHE A 377 -3.04 -2.11 11.05
C PHE A 377 -2.18 -1.29 12.02
N MET A 378 -2.80 -0.38 12.77
CA MET A 378 -2.09 0.51 13.69
C MET A 378 -2.67 0.43 15.09
#